data_AF-A0A6J5XW49-F1
#
_entry.id   AF-A0A6J5XW49-F1
#
_cell.length_a   1.000
_cell.length_b   1.000
_cell.length_c   1.000
_cell.angle_alpha   90.00
_cell.angle_beta   90.00
_cell.angle_gamma   90.00
#
_symmetry.space_group_name_H-M   'P 1'
#
loop_
_entity.id
_entity.type
_entity.pdbx_description
1 polymer ?
#
loop_
_entity_poly.entity_id
_entity_poly.type
_entity_poly.pdbx_seq_one_letter_code
_entity_poly.pdbx_strand_id
1 'polypeptide(L)'
;MGRGKIEIKLIENHTNRQVTYSKRRNGIFKKAQELTVLCDARVSLIMLSNTGKMHEYISPTTTTKRMYDDYQKTLGVDLWSSHFQAMKDTLWKLKEINNKLRREIRQRLGHDLNGLTYEQLHSLEDKMASSLEAIRERKYHVLKTQMETYKKKVKNLQERRGNMLHGYEVASEDPQYGYVDNEGDYESAVALANGASNLFTIHLHQDICDHANLHHHGGSSLGSSITHLHDLRLA
;
A
#
# COMPACT_ATOMS: atom_id res chain seq x y z
N MET A 1 36.27 49.44 5.14
CA MET A 1 36.18 49.65 6.60
C MET A 1 36.45 48.32 7.31
N GLY A 2 37.47 48.24 8.16
CA GLY A 2 37.75 47.02 8.93
C GLY A 2 36.85 46.91 10.16
N ARG A 3 36.38 45.69 10.49
CA ARG A 3 35.81 45.41 11.82
C ARG A 3 36.96 45.22 12.82
N GLY A 4 36.80 45.71 14.04
CA GLY A 4 37.79 45.56 15.11
C GLY A 4 38.04 44.10 15.50
N LYS A 5 39.15 43.86 16.23
CA LYS A 5 39.50 42.57 16.81
C LYS A 5 38.37 42.08 17.72
N ILE A 6 38.00 40.80 17.62
CA ILE A 6 37.04 40.15 18.52
C ILE A 6 37.72 39.02 19.29
N GLU A 7 37.24 38.77 20.50
CA GLU A 7 37.69 37.65 21.34
C GLU A 7 37.23 36.30 20.77
N ILE A 8 37.96 35.24 21.09
CA ILE A 8 37.60 33.86 20.73
C ILE A 8 36.75 33.27 21.86
N LYS A 9 35.47 33.68 21.89
CA LYS A 9 34.43 33.16 22.79
C LYS A 9 33.11 32.97 22.03
N LEU A 10 32.09 32.43 22.71
CA LEU A 10 30.75 32.34 22.14
C LEU A 10 30.20 33.74 21.81
N ILE A 11 29.57 33.88 20.64
CA ILE A 11 28.89 35.12 20.26
C ILE A 11 27.45 35.01 20.74
N GLU A 12 27.07 35.72 21.81
CA GLU A 12 25.75 35.57 22.43
C GLU A 12 24.58 35.97 21.51
N ASN A 13 24.71 37.10 20.81
CA ASN A 13 23.70 37.56 19.86
C ASN A 13 23.55 36.57 18.69
N HIS A 14 22.38 35.95 18.55
CA HIS A 14 22.14 34.86 17.60
C HIS A 14 22.35 35.29 16.13
N THR A 15 21.87 36.47 15.74
CA THR A 15 22.02 36.97 14.36
C THR A 15 23.49 37.20 14.00
N ASN A 16 24.25 37.82 14.90
CA ASN A 16 25.70 38.00 14.74
C ASN A 16 26.44 36.65 14.74
N ARG A 17 26.02 35.68 15.55
CA ARG A 17 26.55 34.31 15.56
C ARG A 17 26.31 33.61 14.22
N GLN A 18 25.10 33.69 13.66
CA GLN A 18 24.74 33.07 12.37
C GLN A 18 25.47 33.70 11.18
N VAL A 19 25.56 35.04 11.13
CA VAL A 19 26.29 35.76 10.07
C VAL A 19 27.80 35.47 10.16
N THR A 20 28.35 35.43 11.38
CA THR A 20 29.78 35.13 11.58
C THR A 20 30.09 33.67 11.25
N TYR A 21 29.25 32.72 11.66
CA TYR A 21 29.36 31.31 11.28
C TYR A 21 29.37 31.14 9.76
N SER A 22 28.40 31.73 9.06
CA SER A 22 28.28 31.62 7.60
C SER A 22 29.51 32.17 6.88
N LYS A 23 30.06 33.30 7.34
CA LYS A 23 31.28 33.91 6.78
C LYS A 23 32.54 33.11 7.13
N ARG A 24 32.69 32.64 8.37
CA ARG A 24 33.86 31.84 8.80
C ARG A 24 33.88 30.47 8.14
N ARG A 25 32.76 29.74 8.08
CA ARG A 25 32.62 28.46 7.36
C ARG A 25 33.07 28.60 5.91
N ASN A 26 32.53 29.58 5.18
CA ASN A 26 32.91 29.81 3.78
C ASN A 26 34.38 30.22 3.62
N GLY A 27 34.96 30.96 4.57
CA GLY A 27 36.40 31.28 4.59
C GLY A 27 37.28 30.06 4.84
N ILE A 28 36.90 29.18 5.77
CA ILE A 28 37.60 27.93 6.07
C ILE A 28 37.53 26.98 4.87
N PHE A 29 36.36 26.85 4.22
CA PHE A 29 36.22 26.04 3.00
C PHE A 29 37.14 26.55 1.87
N LYS A 30 37.25 27.88 1.69
CA LYS A 30 38.23 28.45 0.75
C LYS A 30 39.68 28.10 1.13
N LYS A 31 40.06 28.16 2.41
CA LYS A 31 41.41 27.76 2.85
C LYS A 31 41.68 26.25 2.70
N ALA A 32 40.68 25.40 2.87
CA ALA A 32 40.79 23.97 2.58
C ALA A 32 40.97 23.71 1.08
N GLN A 33 40.27 24.45 0.22
CA GLN A 33 40.44 24.39 -1.23
C GLN A 33 41.82 24.91 -1.68
N GLU A 34 42.27 26.05 -1.14
CA GLU A 34 43.63 26.57 -1.39
C GLU A 34 44.69 25.53 -1.01
N LEU A 35 44.61 24.93 0.20
CA LEU A 35 45.56 23.91 0.65
C LEU A 35 45.52 22.64 -0.22
N THR A 36 44.33 22.22 -0.66
CA THR A 36 44.16 21.09 -1.58
C THR A 36 44.88 21.33 -2.91
N VAL A 37 44.76 22.54 -3.47
CA VAL A 37 45.34 22.89 -4.79
C VAL A 37 46.85 23.19 -4.70
N LEU A 38 47.30 23.85 -3.63
CA LEU A 38 48.70 24.29 -3.48
C LEU A 38 49.66 23.19 -3.02
N CYS A 39 49.15 22.11 -2.39
CA CYS A 39 49.99 21.08 -1.76
C CYS A 39 49.57 19.64 -2.10
N ASP A 40 48.66 19.44 -3.07
CA ASP A 40 47.98 18.17 -3.38
C ASP A 40 47.41 17.45 -2.13
N ALA A 41 47.01 18.24 -1.14
CA ALA A 41 46.59 17.74 0.16
C ALA A 41 45.14 17.25 0.10
N ARG A 42 44.91 15.98 0.46
CA ARG A 42 43.55 15.44 0.58
C ARG A 42 42.92 15.92 1.89
N VAL A 43 42.05 16.93 1.80
CA VAL A 43 41.38 17.58 2.94
C VAL A 43 39.91 17.18 3.00
N SER A 44 39.38 17.00 4.22
CA SER A 44 37.96 16.85 4.52
C SER A 44 37.61 17.65 5.78
N LEU A 45 36.44 18.26 5.82
CA LEU A 45 35.93 19.05 6.93
C LEU A 45 34.45 18.75 7.14
N ILE A 46 34.06 18.44 8.37
CA ILE A 46 32.66 18.23 8.77
C ILE A 46 32.33 19.24 9.86
N MET A 47 31.27 20.01 9.68
CA MET A 47 30.79 21.01 10.65
C MET A 47 29.31 20.77 10.94
N LEU A 48 28.96 20.59 12.21
CA LEU A 48 27.58 20.53 12.69
C LEU A 48 27.21 21.90 13.28
N SER A 49 26.08 22.48 12.85
CA SER A 49 25.55 23.70 13.47
C SER A 49 24.80 23.39 14.77
N ASN A 50 24.61 24.41 15.61
CA ASN A 50 23.69 24.35 16.75
C ASN A 50 22.20 24.19 16.35
N THR A 51 21.91 24.16 15.05
CA THR A 51 20.59 23.92 14.46
C THR A 51 20.50 22.55 13.77
N GLY A 52 21.45 21.64 14.04
CA GLY A 52 21.48 20.28 13.49
C GLY A 52 21.82 20.21 11.99
N LYS A 53 22.19 21.33 11.35
CA LYS A 53 22.55 21.34 9.93
C LYS A 53 24.01 20.95 9.76
N MET A 54 24.23 19.87 9.00
CA MET A 54 25.56 19.48 8.56
C MET A 54 26.03 20.37 7.42
N HIS A 55 27.29 20.77 7.48
CA HIS A 55 28.02 21.40 6.39
C HIS A 55 29.36 20.71 6.23
N GLU A 56 29.59 20.11 5.07
CA GLU A 56 30.83 19.42 4.74
C GLU A 56 31.59 20.14 3.62
N TYR A 57 32.91 19.92 3.59
CA TYR A 57 33.78 20.19 2.46
C TYR A 57 34.70 19.00 2.26
N ILE A 58 34.97 18.63 1.02
CA ILE A 58 35.93 17.58 0.68
C ILE A 58 36.74 17.96 -0.57
N SER A 59 38.01 17.59 -0.57
CA SER A 59 38.92 17.73 -1.71
C SER A 59 38.38 16.95 -2.93
N PRO A 60 38.28 17.55 -4.14
CA PRO A 60 37.65 16.91 -5.31
C PRO A 60 38.27 15.59 -5.77
N THR A 61 39.51 15.30 -5.36
CA THR A 61 40.27 14.08 -5.70
C THR A 61 39.88 12.86 -4.87
N THR A 62 38.99 13.00 -3.86
CA THR A 62 38.63 11.92 -2.92
C THR A 62 37.15 11.93 -2.56
N THR A 63 36.71 10.88 -1.86
CA THR A 63 35.33 10.74 -1.36
C THR A 63 35.31 10.58 0.15
N THR A 64 34.20 10.90 0.80
CA THR A 64 34.10 10.87 2.27
C THR A 64 34.42 9.49 2.83
N LYS A 65 34.00 8.42 2.14
CA LYS A 65 34.43 7.05 2.42
C LYS A 65 35.95 6.88 2.34
N ARG A 66 36.60 7.28 1.24
CA ARG A 66 38.07 7.14 1.09
C ARG A 66 38.85 7.87 2.19
N MET A 67 38.36 9.01 2.67
CA MET A 67 38.97 9.73 3.78
C MET A 67 38.84 8.97 5.10
N TYR A 68 37.69 8.34 5.38
CA TYR A 68 37.56 7.44 6.53
C TYR A 68 38.43 6.18 6.36
N ASP A 69 38.37 5.50 5.21
CA ASP A 69 39.17 4.30 4.92
C ASP A 69 40.68 4.55 5.16
N ASP A 70 41.21 5.71 4.75
CA ASP A 70 42.63 6.06 4.91
C ASP A 70 42.97 6.59 6.32
N TYR A 71 42.05 7.28 7.00
CA TYR A 71 42.19 7.64 8.41
C TYR A 71 42.29 6.39 9.31
N GLN A 72 41.47 5.37 9.02
CA GLN A 72 41.51 4.09 9.72
C GLN A 72 42.83 3.34 9.46
N LYS A 73 43.33 3.30 8.22
CA LYS A 73 44.63 2.69 7.89
C LYS A 73 45.81 3.40 8.57
N THR A 74 45.80 4.73 8.59
CA THR A 74 46.95 5.51 9.12
C THR A 74 47.02 5.52 10.64
N LEU A 75 45.89 5.36 11.35
CA LEU A 75 45.86 5.23 12.82
C LEU A 75 45.77 3.78 13.32
N GLY A 76 45.48 2.80 12.45
CA GLY A 76 45.27 1.41 12.83
C GLY A 76 43.97 1.16 13.61
N VAL A 77 42.98 2.07 13.53
CA VAL A 77 41.74 2.03 14.32
C VAL A 77 40.56 1.57 13.48
N ASP A 78 39.86 0.52 13.92
CA ASP A 78 38.57 0.15 13.32
C ASP A 78 37.39 0.89 13.97
N LEU A 79 37.01 2.02 13.38
CA LEU A 79 35.84 2.82 13.76
C LEU A 79 34.51 2.09 13.57
N TRP A 80 34.45 1.09 12.68
CA TRP A 80 33.22 0.37 12.36
C TRP A 80 33.03 -0.91 13.19
N SER A 81 34.10 -1.46 13.77
CA SER A 81 34.13 -2.70 14.55
C SER A 81 32.87 -2.93 15.41
N SER A 82 32.56 -1.99 16.30
CA SER A 82 31.43 -2.07 17.24
C SER A 82 30.06 -2.02 16.55
N HIS A 83 29.86 -1.11 15.60
CA HIS A 83 28.60 -0.98 14.86
C HIS A 83 28.37 -2.15 13.90
N PHE A 84 29.43 -2.62 13.24
CA PHE A 84 29.41 -3.77 12.35
C PHE A 84 29.17 -5.08 13.12
N GLN A 85 29.71 -5.22 14.33
CA GLN A 85 29.38 -6.35 15.21
C GLN A 85 27.92 -6.30 15.64
N ALA A 86 27.40 -5.14 16.10
CA ALA A 86 25.99 -5.00 16.43
C ALA A 86 25.06 -5.32 15.23
N MET A 87 25.46 -4.93 14.00
CA MET A 87 24.75 -5.25 12.76
C MET A 87 24.81 -6.75 12.40
N LYS A 88 25.93 -7.44 12.68
CA LYS A 88 26.02 -8.90 12.57
C LYS A 88 25.11 -9.59 13.58
N ASP A 89 25.09 -9.12 14.82
CA ASP A 89 24.31 -9.71 15.91
C ASP A 89 22.80 -9.60 15.66
N THR A 90 22.32 -8.45 15.14
CA THR A 90 20.92 -8.30 14.74
C THR A 90 20.57 -9.17 13.53
N LEU A 91 21.44 -9.24 12.53
CA LEU A 91 21.26 -10.12 11.35
C LEU A 91 21.24 -11.61 11.74
N TRP A 92 22.08 -12.03 12.69
CA TRP A 92 22.08 -13.40 13.21
C TRP A 92 20.80 -13.72 13.99
N LYS A 93 20.39 -12.84 14.92
CA LYS A 93 19.12 -12.96 15.66
C LYS A 93 17.91 -13.03 14.71
N LEU A 94 17.89 -12.21 13.66
CA LEU A 94 16.80 -12.20 12.68
C LEU A 94 16.76 -13.48 11.84
N LYS A 95 17.92 -14.02 11.45
CA LYS A 95 18.01 -15.34 10.79
C LYS A 95 17.50 -16.46 11.70
N GLU A 96 17.87 -16.46 12.98
CA GLU A 96 17.44 -17.50 13.93
C GLU A 96 15.93 -17.46 14.17
N ILE A 97 15.34 -16.27 14.34
CA ILE A 97 13.89 -16.08 14.41
C ILE A 97 13.21 -16.59 13.12
N ASN A 98 13.77 -16.28 11.94
CA ASN A 98 13.19 -16.73 10.67
C ASN A 98 13.27 -18.26 10.52
N ASN A 99 14.38 -18.89 10.92
CA ASN A 99 14.56 -20.34 10.93
C ASN A 99 13.57 -21.03 11.87
N LYS A 100 13.42 -20.50 13.10
CA LYS A 100 12.44 -20.97 14.08
C LYS A 100 11.01 -20.90 13.53
N LEU A 101 10.59 -19.75 13.01
CA LEU A 101 9.25 -19.58 12.42
C LEU A 101 9.02 -20.51 11.22
N ARG A 102 10.02 -20.70 10.33
CA ARG A 102 9.93 -21.67 9.24
C ARG A 102 9.78 -23.10 9.75
N ARG A 103 10.46 -23.48 10.84
CA ARG A 103 10.31 -24.80 11.47
C ARG A 103 8.92 -24.97 12.10
N GLU A 104 8.42 -23.96 12.82
CA GLU A 104 7.07 -24.00 13.40
C GLU A 104 5.98 -24.11 12.32
N ILE A 105 6.15 -23.46 11.16
CA ILE A 105 5.25 -23.64 10.01
C ILE A 105 5.31 -25.07 9.47
N ARG A 106 6.51 -25.64 9.27
CA ARG A 106 6.67 -27.04 8.82
C ARG A 106 6.09 -28.04 9.82
N GLN A 107 6.24 -27.81 11.11
CA GLN A 107 5.67 -28.65 12.17
C GLN A 107 4.13 -28.60 12.18
N ARG A 108 3.52 -27.42 11.98
CA ARG A 108 2.06 -27.29 11.76
C ARG A 108 1.55 -27.93 10.45
N LEU A 109 2.45 -28.29 9.53
CA LEU A 109 2.15 -29.04 8.30
C LEU A 109 2.44 -30.55 8.42
N GLY A 110 2.88 -31.03 9.60
CA GLY A 110 3.23 -32.44 9.82
C GLY A 110 4.66 -32.83 9.41
N HIS A 111 5.54 -31.87 9.15
CA HIS A 111 6.95 -32.08 8.81
C HIS A 111 7.87 -31.72 10.00
N ASP A 112 9.13 -32.18 10.00
CA ASP A 112 10.13 -31.88 11.04
C ASP A 112 9.67 -32.19 12.49
N LEU A 113 8.81 -33.20 12.67
CA LEU A 113 8.35 -33.65 13.99
C LEU A 113 9.41 -34.49 14.74
N ASN A 114 10.35 -35.08 14.00
CA ASN A 114 11.44 -35.90 14.53
C ASN A 114 12.38 -35.05 15.40
N GLY A 115 12.20 -35.10 16.72
CA GLY A 115 12.94 -34.29 17.70
C GLY A 115 12.06 -33.42 18.61
N LEU A 116 10.73 -33.43 18.45
CA LEU A 116 9.80 -32.93 19.47
C LEU A 116 9.66 -33.95 20.61
N THR A 117 9.51 -33.49 21.85
CA THR A 117 9.06 -34.35 22.96
C THR A 117 7.56 -34.62 22.86
N TYR A 118 7.06 -35.65 23.55
CA TYR A 118 5.62 -35.95 23.60
C TYR A 118 4.79 -34.74 24.05
N GLU A 119 5.23 -34.03 25.11
CA GLU A 119 4.60 -32.80 25.61
C GLU A 119 4.55 -31.70 24.54
N GLN A 120 5.63 -31.53 23.77
CA GLN A 120 5.70 -30.52 22.71
C GLN A 120 4.81 -30.88 21.51
N LEU A 121 4.67 -32.18 21.22
CA LEU A 121 3.80 -32.70 20.17
C LEU A 121 2.31 -32.57 20.55
N HIS A 122 1.93 -32.97 21.77
CA HIS A 122 0.59 -32.74 22.31
C HIS A 122 0.26 -31.24 22.31
N SER A 123 1.16 -30.40 22.80
CA SER A 123 0.97 -28.95 22.80
C SER A 123 0.96 -28.34 21.39
N LEU A 124 1.45 -29.02 20.36
CA LEU A 124 1.28 -28.62 18.96
C LEU A 124 -0.11 -29.02 18.44
N GLU A 125 -0.56 -30.24 18.76
CA GLU A 125 -1.91 -30.75 18.46
C GLU A 125 -3.00 -29.86 19.08
N ASP A 126 -2.91 -29.54 20.37
CA ASP A 126 -3.82 -28.61 21.07
C ASP A 126 -3.95 -27.28 20.32
N LYS A 127 -2.81 -26.67 19.98
CA LYS A 127 -2.76 -25.37 19.27
C LYS A 127 -3.36 -25.49 17.87
N MET A 128 -3.20 -26.62 17.18
CA MET A 128 -3.81 -26.86 15.89
C MET A 128 -5.33 -27.05 16.01
N ALA A 129 -5.79 -27.83 16.99
CA ALA A 129 -7.21 -28.06 17.26
C ALA A 129 -7.96 -26.75 17.57
N SER A 130 -7.49 -25.96 18.53
CA SER A 130 -8.12 -24.66 18.85
C SER A 130 -8.05 -23.67 17.68
N SER A 131 -6.99 -23.68 16.86
CA SER A 131 -6.93 -22.83 15.67
C SER A 131 -7.91 -23.27 14.58
N LEU A 132 -8.14 -24.58 14.42
CA LEU A 132 -9.11 -25.13 13.48
C LEU A 132 -10.55 -24.84 13.93
N GLU A 133 -10.82 -24.89 15.23
CA GLU A 133 -12.10 -24.48 15.83
C GLU A 133 -12.41 -23.01 15.54
N ALA A 134 -11.51 -22.08 15.89
CA ALA A 134 -11.71 -20.65 15.62
C ALA A 134 -11.87 -20.33 14.11
N ILE A 135 -11.19 -21.07 13.23
CA ILE A 135 -11.38 -20.96 11.77
C ILE A 135 -12.77 -21.47 11.35
N ARG A 136 -13.23 -22.59 11.92
CA ARG A 136 -14.57 -23.14 11.67
C ARG A 136 -15.67 -22.20 12.15
N GLU A 137 -15.60 -21.71 13.38
CA GLU A 137 -16.55 -20.73 13.94
C GLU A 137 -16.68 -19.50 13.04
N ARG A 138 -15.55 -18.89 12.66
CA ARG A 138 -15.54 -17.72 11.78
C ARG A 138 -16.13 -18.02 10.40
N LYS A 139 -15.88 -19.20 9.83
CA LYS A 139 -16.47 -19.64 8.56
C LYS A 139 -17.99 -19.86 8.69
N TYR A 140 -18.45 -20.52 9.74
CA TYR A 140 -19.88 -20.74 10.00
C TYR A 140 -20.63 -19.44 10.29
N HIS A 141 -20.02 -18.49 11.00
CA HIS A 141 -20.58 -17.16 11.24
C HIS A 141 -20.85 -16.42 9.91
N VAL A 142 -19.86 -16.36 9.01
CA VAL A 142 -20.01 -15.72 7.69
C VAL A 142 -21.09 -16.41 6.86
N LEU A 143 -21.10 -17.75 6.80
CA LEU A 143 -22.12 -18.51 6.07
C LEU A 143 -23.53 -18.29 6.64
N LYS A 144 -23.68 -18.23 7.97
CA LYS A 144 -24.95 -17.94 8.64
C LYS A 144 -25.47 -16.55 8.28
N THR A 145 -24.64 -15.51 8.39
CA THR A 145 -25.03 -14.13 8.05
C THR A 145 -25.41 -13.99 6.57
N GLN A 146 -24.70 -14.67 5.67
CA GLN A 146 -25.07 -14.75 4.25
C GLN A 146 -26.43 -15.46 4.06
N MET A 147 -26.62 -16.64 4.67
CA MET A 147 -27.86 -17.41 4.59
C MET A 147 -29.07 -16.61 5.10
N GLU A 148 -28.95 -15.92 6.23
CA GLU A 148 -29.99 -15.03 6.77
C GLU A 148 -30.31 -13.87 5.82
N THR A 149 -29.29 -13.33 5.14
CA THR A 149 -29.46 -12.24 4.17
C THR A 149 -30.20 -12.72 2.92
N TYR A 150 -29.85 -13.88 2.36
CA TYR A 150 -30.58 -14.48 1.24
C TYR A 150 -32.01 -14.90 1.64
N LYS A 151 -32.22 -15.45 2.84
CA LYS A 151 -33.55 -15.77 3.37
C LYS A 151 -34.45 -14.54 3.48
N LYS A 152 -33.90 -13.40 3.95
CA LYS A 152 -34.61 -12.11 3.98
C LYS A 152 -34.96 -11.61 2.57
N LYS A 153 -34.02 -11.70 1.60
CA LYS A 153 -34.28 -11.34 0.19
C LYS A 153 -35.41 -12.19 -0.43
N VAL A 154 -35.40 -13.51 -0.22
CA VAL A 154 -36.44 -14.42 -0.72
C VAL A 154 -37.81 -14.07 -0.13
N LYS A 155 -37.90 -13.87 1.20
CA LYS A 155 -39.16 -13.48 1.86
C LYS A 155 -39.71 -12.16 1.31
N ASN A 156 -38.86 -11.15 1.13
CA ASN A 156 -39.27 -9.86 0.59
C ASN A 156 -39.74 -9.92 -0.88
N LEU A 157 -39.12 -10.76 -1.70
CA LEU A 157 -39.57 -11.00 -3.08
C LEU A 157 -40.92 -11.77 -3.12
N GLN A 158 -41.13 -12.70 -2.19
CA GLN A 158 -42.41 -13.42 -2.04
C GLN A 158 -43.52 -12.47 -1.59
N GLU A 159 -43.27 -11.61 -0.59
CA GLU A 159 -44.20 -10.57 -0.14
C GLU A 159 -44.56 -9.62 -1.28
N ARG A 160 -43.57 -9.08 -2.00
CA ARG A 160 -43.81 -8.21 -3.15
C ARG A 160 -44.64 -8.90 -4.25
N ARG A 161 -44.40 -10.19 -4.53
CA ARG A 161 -45.20 -10.96 -5.48
C ARG A 161 -46.65 -11.13 -5.01
N GLY A 162 -46.85 -11.47 -3.73
CA GLY A 162 -48.18 -11.60 -3.14
C GLY A 162 -48.98 -10.30 -3.21
N ASN A 163 -48.36 -9.18 -2.83
CA ASN A 163 -48.99 -7.86 -2.89
C ASN A 163 -49.40 -7.46 -4.32
N MET A 164 -48.59 -7.77 -5.34
CA MET A 164 -48.97 -7.50 -6.74
C MET A 164 -50.11 -8.42 -7.21
N LEU A 165 -50.09 -9.71 -6.85
CA LEU A 165 -51.18 -10.64 -7.20
C LEU A 165 -52.52 -10.18 -6.59
N HIS A 166 -52.53 -9.84 -5.30
CA HIS A 166 -53.73 -9.33 -4.64
C HIS A 166 -54.22 -8.01 -5.24
N GLY A 167 -53.30 -7.13 -5.67
CA GLY A 167 -53.66 -5.91 -6.41
C GLY A 167 -54.30 -6.16 -7.77
N TYR A 168 -53.85 -7.19 -8.51
CA TYR A 168 -54.52 -7.63 -9.75
C TYR A 168 -55.88 -8.26 -9.48
N GLU A 169 -56.00 -9.06 -8.42
CA GLU A 169 -57.24 -9.76 -8.04
C GLU A 169 -58.34 -8.77 -7.67
N VAL A 170 -58.04 -7.81 -6.78
CA VAL A 170 -58.95 -6.71 -6.40
C VAL A 170 -59.31 -5.83 -7.61
N ALA A 171 -58.39 -5.59 -8.54
CA ALA A 171 -58.66 -4.86 -9.78
C ALA A 171 -59.45 -5.67 -10.84
N SER A 172 -59.70 -6.97 -10.60
CA SER A 172 -60.48 -7.85 -11.48
C SER A 172 -61.87 -8.19 -10.93
N GLU A 173 -62.10 -8.00 -9.63
CA GLU A 173 -63.39 -8.23 -8.99
C GLU A 173 -64.36 -7.02 -9.05
N ASP A 174 -63.91 -5.85 -9.52
CA ASP A 174 -64.72 -4.63 -9.64
C ASP A 174 -65.48 -4.56 -11.00
N PRO A 175 -66.79 -4.90 -11.08
CA PRO A 175 -67.49 -5.12 -12.35
C PRO A 175 -68.12 -3.84 -12.88
N GLN A 176 -67.40 -2.71 -12.81
CA GLN A 176 -67.94 -1.39 -13.19
C GLN A 176 -67.62 -0.97 -14.64
N TYR A 177 -67.58 -1.93 -15.56
CA TYR A 177 -67.64 -1.67 -17.01
C TYR A 177 -69.06 -1.91 -17.52
N GLY A 178 -69.95 -0.93 -17.27
CA GLY A 178 -71.31 -0.95 -17.79
C GLY A 178 -71.32 -0.82 -19.31
N TYR A 179 -71.90 -1.79 -20.00
CA TYR A 179 -72.16 -1.70 -21.44
C TYR A 179 -73.28 -0.67 -21.66
N VAL A 180 -72.90 0.56 -22.01
CA VAL A 180 -73.80 1.63 -22.42
C VAL A 180 -73.35 2.11 -23.79
N ASP A 181 -74.06 1.67 -24.83
CA ASP A 181 -73.82 2.17 -26.18
C ASP A 181 -74.17 3.67 -26.23
N ASN A 182 -73.19 4.50 -26.58
CA ASN A 182 -73.45 5.71 -27.36
C ASN A 182 -72.20 6.19 -28.09
N GLU A 183 -72.39 6.79 -29.26
CA GLU A 183 -71.32 7.35 -30.08
C GLU A 183 -70.84 8.69 -29.50
N GLY A 184 -69.51 8.90 -29.38
CA GLY A 184 -68.95 10.23 -29.09
C GLY A 184 -67.65 10.24 -28.29
N ASP A 185 -66.67 11.00 -28.80
CA ASP A 185 -65.47 11.56 -28.18
C ASP A 185 -64.47 10.66 -27.41
N TYR A 186 -63.21 10.79 -27.84
CA TYR A 186 -62.12 9.84 -27.60
C TYR A 186 -61.22 10.21 -26.41
N GLU A 187 -61.78 10.80 -25.34
CA GLU A 187 -61.02 11.48 -24.28
C GLU A 187 -61.41 11.09 -22.83
N SER A 188 -61.52 9.79 -22.54
CA SER A 188 -61.67 9.30 -21.15
C SER A 188 -60.85 8.05 -20.77
N ALA A 189 -60.09 7.47 -21.71
CA ALA A 189 -59.18 6.34 -21.41
C ALA A 189 -57.96 6.72 -20.54
N VAL A 190 -57.70 8.01 -20.32
CA VAL A 190 -56.46 8.52 -19.67
C VAL A 190 -56.59 8.56 -18.13
N ALA A 191 -57.81 8.63 -17.58
CA ALA A 191 -58.03 8.90 -16.15
C ALA A 191 -57.49 7.80 -15.20
N LEU A 192 -57.54 6.53 -15.62
CA LEU A 192 -57.11 5.38 -14.82
C LEU A 192 -55.58 5.14 -14.82
N ALA A 193 -54.82 5.80 -15.69
CA ALA A 193 -53.36 5.60 -15.79
C ALA A 193 -52.57 6.12 -14.57
N ASN A 194 -53.09 7.13 -13.87
CA ASN A 194 -52.35 7.89 -12.86
C ASN A 194 -52.13 7.17 -11.51
N GLY A 195 -52.76 6.01 -11.29
CA GLY A 195 -52.48 5.16 -10.12
C GLY A 195 -51.23 4.29 -10.26
N ALA A 196 -50.86 3.91 -11.50
CA ALA A 196 -49.87 2.87 -11.77
C ALA A 196 -48.44 3.40 -11.91
N SER A 197 -48.00 4.24 -10.97
CA SER A 197 -46.64 4.80 -10.93
C SER A 197 -45.57 3.77 -10.56
N ASN A 198 -45.28 2.82 -11.48
CA ASN A 198 -44.01 2.10 -11.68
C ASN A 198 -44.20 0.94 -12.70
N LEU A 199 -44.52 1.27 -13.95
CA LEU A 199 -44.48 0.30 -15.05
C LEU A 199 -43.04 -0.23 -15.24
N PHE A 200 -42.89 -1.55 -15.36
CA PHE A 200 -41.57 -2.21 -15.35
C PHE A 200 -40.84 -2.04 -16.69
N THR A 201 -39.71 -1.34 -16.69
CA THR A 201 -38.75 -1.39 -17.81
C THR A 201 -37.99 -2.71 -17.80
N ILE A 202 -38.58 -3.77 -18.36
CA ILE A 202 -37.89 -5.05 -18.57
C ILE A 202 -36.93 -4.91 -19.75
N HIS A 203 -35.66 -4.63 -19.47
CA HIS A 203 -34.58 -4.83 -20.44
C HIS A 203 -34.29 -6.33 -20.58
N LEU A 204 -34.96 -6.99 -21.53
CA LEU A 204 -34.53 -8.28 -22.03
C LEU A 204 -33.53 -8.05 -23.17
N HIS A 205 -32.25 -8.05 -22.85
CA HIS A 205 -31.18 -8.07 -23.86
C HIS A 205 -30.56 -9.47 -23.87
N GLN A 206 -30.89 -10.24 -24.89
CA GLN A 206 -30.40 -11.61 -25.08
C GLN A 206 -30.04 -11.80 -26.55
N ASP A 207 -28.74 -11.67 -26.83
CA ASP A 207 -28.13 -12.12 -28.08
C ASP A 207 -26.90 -12.97 -27.75
N ILE A 208 -26.88 -14.19 -28.30
CA ILE A 208 -25.71 -15.06 -28.39
C ILE A 208 -25.75 -15.66 -29.79
N CYS A 209 -24.81 -15.27 -30.65
CA CYS A 209 -24.14 -16.09 -31.69
C CYS A 209 -23.35 -15.22 -32.67
N ASP A 210 -22.02 -15.26 -32.55
CA ASP A 210 -20.96 -15.15 -33.56
C ASP A 210 -21.32 -14.76 -35.02
N HIS A 211 -20.73 -13.67 -35.55
CA HIS A 211 -19.58 -13.77 -36.49
C HIS A 211 -18.99 -12.43 -37.02
N ALA A 212 -17.66 -12.45 -37.23
CA ALA A 212 -16.90 -11.83 -38.34
C ALA A 212 -16.90 -10.30 -38.69
N ASN A 213 -15.78 -9.66 -38.33
CA ASN A 213 -14.79 -9.02 -39.25
C ASN A 213 -14.94 -7.62 -39.93
N LEU A 214 -13.82 -6.86 -39.80
CA LEU A 214 -13.08 -6.04 -40.80
C LEU A 214 -13.39 -4.52 -41.03
N HIS A 215 -12.36 -3.68 -40.72
CA HIS A 215 -12.04 -2.31 -41.23
C HIS A 215 -13.06 -1.15 -40.93
N HIS A 216 -12.72 0.15 -40.76
CA HIS A 216 -11.46 0.96 -40.62
C HIS A 216 -11.83 2.42 -40.18
N HIS A 217 -10.97 3.40 -39.83
CA HIS A 217 -9.52 3.52 -39.55
C HIS A 217 -9.20 4.84 -38.78
N GLY A 218 -8.45 4.79 -37.66
CA GLY A 218 -7.93 5.97 -36.92
C GLY A 218 -8.95 6.67 -35.99
N GLY A 219 -8.59 7.34 -34.88
CA GLY A 219 -7.34 7.63 -34.16
C GLY A 219 -7.71 8.44 -32.88
N SER A 220 -6.88 8.75 -31.87
CA SER A 220 -5.42 8.60 -31.67
C SER A 220 -5.06 8.73 -30.16
N SER A 221 -3.84 8.32 -29.77
CA SER A 221 -3.23 8.54 -28.42
C SER A 221 -3.88 7.76 -27.24
N LEU A 222 -3.23 7.48 -26.10
CA LEU A 222 -1.80 7.39 -25.72
C LEU A 222 -1.73 6.63 -24.37
N GLY A 223 -0.67 5.83 -24.11
CA GLY A 223 -0.40 5.28 -22.77
C GLY A 223 -0.06 3.78 -22.73
N SER A 224 1.21 3.45 -22.44
CA SER A 224 1.76 2.10 -22.53
C SER A 224 1.48 1.21 -21.30
N SER A 225 1.47 -0.11 -21.50
CA SER A 225 1.83 -1.10 -20.49
C SER A 225 2.79 -2.13 -21.10
N ILE A 226 3.82 -2.53 -20.36
CA ILE A 226 4.91 -3.38 -20.86
C ILE A 226 4.85 -4.76 -20.19
N THR A 227 4.53 -5.79 -20.96
CA THR A 227 4.89 -7.18 -20.65
C THR A 227 5.12 -7.96 -21.94
N HIS A 228 6.36 -8.36 -22.21
CA HIS A 228 6.60 -9.65 -22.84
C HIS A 228 7.90 -10.25 -22.35
N LEU A 229 7.82 -11.48 -21.88
CA LEU A 229 8.94 -12.39 -21.69
C LEU A 229 8.94 -13.33 -22.88
N HIS A 230 10.13 -13.67 -23.39
CA HIS A 230 10.41 -14.99 -23.94
C HIS A 230 11.93 -15.20 -24.02
N ASP A 231 12.34 -16.46 -23.95
CA ASP A 231 13.73 -16.88 -24.05
C ASP A 231 14.38 -16.47 -25.37
N LEU A 232 15.70 -16.26 -25.32
CA LEU A 232 16.58 -16.97 -26.25
C LEU A 232 17.91 -17.29 -25.58
N ARG A 233 18.45 -18.46 -25.91
CA ARG A 233 19.60 -19.12 -25.27
C ARG A 233 20.50 -19.64 -26.37
N LEU A 234 21.74 -19.13 -26.49
CA LEU A 234 22.90 -19.79 -27.10
C LEU A 234 24.15 -18.89 -27.08
N ALA A 235 25.32 -19.52 -27.24
CA ALA A 235 26.66 -18.94 -27.38
C ALA A 235 27.15 -18.07 -26.21
#